data_AF-A0A959UR67-F1
#
_entry.id   AF-A0A959UR67-F1
#
_cell.length_a   1.000
_cell.length_b   1.000
_cell.length_c   1.000
_cell.angle_alpha   90.00
_cell.angle_beta   90.00
_cell.angle_gamma   90.00
#
_symmetry.space_group_name_H-M   'P 1'
#
loop_
_entity.id
_entity.type
_entity.pdbx_description
1 polymer ?
#
loop_
_entity_poly.entity_id
_entity_poly.type
_entity_poly.pdbx_seq_one_letter_code
_entity_poly.pdbx_strand_id
1 'polypeptide(L)'
;MHLISSFLSRITRTDRLTYQRNVALLALAKMAVDLTTIVLLPGTDAALVALSWANPFTAIARLPLAVCLSTVGFFVGLVWNSVRRLRDTGLADWAALLTAIPFLNALATVVLALLPSKRRTVWDLV
;
A
#
# COMPACT_ATOMS: atom_id res chain seq x y z
N MET A 1 9.35 33.29 -13.38
CA MET A 1 9.57 32.43 -12.19
C MET A 1 8.29 31.79 -11.63
N HIS A 2 7.15 32.49 -11.51
CA HIS A 2 5.93 31.93 -10.91
C HIS A 2 5.34 30.69 -11.62
N LEU A 3 5.36 30.64 -12.95
CA LEU A 3 4.80 29.52 -13.73
C LEU A 3 5.47 28.18 -13.43
N ILE A 4 6.80 28.16 -13.31
CA ILE A 4 7.61 26.95 -13.03
C ILE A 4 7.30 26.42 -11.63
N SER A 5 7.18 27.30 -10.63
CA SER A 5 6.80 26.89 -9.27
C SER A 5 5.41 26.25 -9.20
N SER A 6 4.44 26.79 -9.94
CA SER A 6 3.07 26.25 -9.98
C SER A 6 3.01 24.89 -10.67
N PHE A 7 3.82 24.69 -11.71
CA PHE A 7 3.87 23.44 -12.46
C PHE A 7 4.51 22.31 -11.63
N LEU A 8 5.64 22.58 -10.98
CA LEU A 8 6.30 21.62 -10.08
C LEU A 8 5.44 21.25 -8.87
N SER A 9 4.65 22.20 -8.35
CA SER A 9 3.69 21.91 -7.27
C SER A 9 2.56 20.97 -7.70
N ARG A 10 2.14 21.00 -8.96
CA ARG A 10 1.12 20.09 -9.48
C ARG A 10 1.65 18.68 -9.65
N ILE A 11 2.84 18.52 -10.24
CA ILE A 11 3.44 17.19 -10.48
C ILE A 11 3.59 16.42 -9.16
N THR A 12 4.15 17.06 -8.13
CA THR A 12 4.36 16.44 -6.81
C THR A 12 3.06 16.06 -6.10
N ARG A 13 1.96 16.79 -6.36
CA ARG A 13 0.62 16.49 -5.83
C ARG A 13 0.00 15.24 -6.48
N THR A 14 0.25 15.03 -7.77
CA THR A 14 -0.30 13.89 -8.53
C THR A 14 0.28 12.55 -8.08
N ASP A 15 1.57 12.48 -7.77
CA ASP A 15 2.23 11.22 -7.36
C ASP A 15 1.75 10.73 -5.99
N ARG A 16 1.63 11.65 -5.02
CA ARG A 16 1.11 11.33 -3.68
C ARG A 16 -0.33 10.84 -3.74
N LEU A 17 -1.18 11.51 -4.51
CA LEU A 17 -2.57 11.13 -4.70
C LEU A 17 -2.69 9.76 -5.37
N THR A 18 -1.79 9.44 -6.31
CA THR A 18 -1.76 8.14 -6.98
C THR A 18 -1.40 7.01 -6.02
N TYR A 19 -0.39 7.20 -5.17
CA TYR A 19 -0.05 6.21 -4.13
C TYR A 19 -1.22 5.97 -3.18
N GLN A 20 -1.82 7.04 -2.63
CA GLN A 20 -2.96 6.94 -1.73
C GLN A 20 -4.16 6.23 -2.38
N ARG A 21 -4.48 6.58 -3.63
CA ARG A 21 -5.53 5.93 -4.40
C ARG A 21 -5.26 4.43 -4.58
N ASN A 22 -4.05 4.05 -4.95
CA ASN A 22 -3.70 2.65 -5.16
C ASN A 22 -3.79 1.84 -3.87
N VAL A 23 -3.30 2.38 -2.76
CA VAL A 23 -3.42 1.75 -1.42
C VAL A 23 -4.90 1.60 -1.03
N ALA A 24 -5.72 2.64 -1.25
CA ALA A 24 -7.15 2.59 -0.96
C ALA A 24 -7.86 1.53 -1.82
N LEU A 25 -7.54 1.42 -3.11
CA LEU A 25 -8.10 0.40 -3.99
C LEU A 25 -7.71 -1.02 -3.57
N LEU A 26 -6.45 -1.23 -3.16
CA LEU A 26 -5.99 -2.51 -2.62
C LEU A 26 -6.75 -2.88 -1.34
N ALA A 27 -6.92 -1.93 -0.42
CA ALA A 27 -7.68 -2.13 0.82
C ALA A 27 -9.15 -2.43 0.53
N LEU A 28 -9.79 -1.68 -0.38
CA LEU A 28 -11.18 -1.93 -0.77
C LEU A 28 -11.36 -3.31 -1.41
N ALA A 29 -10.46 -3.72 -2.29
CA ALA A 29 -10.50 -5.03 -2.91
C ALA A 29 -10.37 -6.16 -1.88
N LYS A 30 -9.41 -6.05 -0.95
CA LYS A 30 -9.27 -7.03 0.15
C LYS A 30 -10.51 -7.06 1.04
N MET A 31 -11.03 -5.88 1.43
CA MET A 31 -12.22 -5.77 2.26
C MET A 31 -13.44 -6.42 1.61
N ALA A 32 -13.61 -6.25 0.30
CA ALA A 32 -14.69 -6.90 -0.45
C ALA A 32 -14.59 -8.43 -0.38
N VAL A 33 -13.38 -8.99 -0.54
CA VAL A 33 -13.15 -10.44 -0.43
C VAL A 33 -13.39 -10.92 1.00
N ASP A 34 -12.87 -10.22 2.00
CA ASP A 34 -13.01 -10.58 3.40
C ASP A 34 -14.49 -10.60 3.84
N LEU A 35 -15.24 -9.53 3.53
CA LEU A 35 -16.67 -9.44 3.87
C LEU A 35 -17.50 -10.50 3.13
N THR A 36 -17.24 -10.70 1.84
CA THR A 36 -17.93 -11.73 1.06
C THR A 36 -17.65 -13.13 1.63
N THR A 37 -16.40 -13.40 2.03
CA THR A 37 -16.03 -14.67 2.65
C THR A 37 -16.75 -14.87 3.98
N ILE A 38 -16.75 -13.86 4.86
CA ILE A 38 -17.42 -13.95 6.17
C ILE A 38 -18.92 -14.24 6.02
N VAL A 39 -19.57 -13.63 5.02
CA VAL A 39 -21.00 -13.82 4.77
C VAL A 39 -21.30 -15.20 4.16
N LEU A 40 -20.47 -15.66 3.20
CA LEU A 40 -20.75 -16.87 2.43
C LEU A 40 -20.22 -18.16 3.07
N LEU A 41 -19.22 -18.08 3.93
CA LEU A 41 -18.57 -19.25 4.56
C LEU A 41 -18.81 -19.22 6.08
N PRO A 42 -19.91 -19.86 6.55
CA PRO A 42 -20.19 -19.94 7.98
C PRO A 42 -19.05 -20.65 8.72
N GLY A 43 -18.66 -20.08 9.86
CA GLY A 43 -17.48 -20.55 10.63
C GLY A 43 -16.18 -19.82 10.31
N THR A 44 -16.19 -18.85 9.37
CA THR A 44 -15.05 -17.96 9.16
C THR A 44 -14.86 -17.07 10.41
N ASP A 45 -13.71 -17.22 11.07
CA ASP A 45 -13.36 -16.43 12.25
C ASP A 45 -13.01 -14.99 11.85
N ALA A 46 -13.95 -14.07 12.10
CA ALA A 46 -13.80 -12.65 11.79
C ALA A 46 -12.62 -12.01 12.53
N ALA A 47 -12.24 -12.49 13.72
CA ALA A 47 -11.09 -11.98 14.47
C ALA A 47 -9.78 -12.38 13.78
N LEU A 48 -9.67 -13.61 13.27
CA LEU A 48 -8.51 -14.02 12.47
C LEU A 48 -8.44 -13.30 11.13
N VAL A 49 -9.59 -13.07 10.47
CA VAL A 49 -9.65 -12.25 9.25
C VAL A 49 -9.18 -10.83 9.55
N ALA A 50 -9.66 -10.20 10.63
CA ALA A 50 -9.20 -8.87 11.03
C ALA A 50 -7.69 -8.85 11.34
N LEU A 51 -7.18 -9.86 12.04
CA LEU A 51 -5.75 -9.97 12.35
C LEU A 51 -4.89 -10.13 11.09
N SER A 52 -5.43 -10.72 10.01
CA SER A 52 -4.74 -10.86 8.72
C SER A 52 -4.39 -9.52 8.06
N TRP A 53 -5.08 -8.43 8.44
CA TRP A 53 -4.75 -7.08 7.96
C TRP A 53 -3.44 -6.54 8.52
N ALA A 54 -3.09 -6.93 9.74
CA ALA A 54 -1.87 -6.53 10.40
C ALA A 54 -0.74 -7.56 10.21
N ASN A 55 -1.09 -8.84 10.08
CA ASN A 55 -0.13 -9.93 9.99
C ASN A 55 -0.53 -10.95 8.90
N PRO A 56 0.16 -11.01 7.75
CA PRO A 56 -0.20 -11.93 6.68
C PRO A 56 0.01 -13.40 7.07
N PHE A 57 0.87 -13.69 8.05
CA PHE A 57 1.18 -15.06 8.46
C PHE A 57 0.03 -15.74 9.21
N THR A 58 -0.91 -14.98 9.76
CA THR A 58 -2.09 -15.56 10.45
C THR A 58 -3.06 -16.21 9.47
N ALA A 59 -2.98 -15.86 8.18
CA ALA A 59 -3.84 -16.44 7.15
C ALA A 59 -3.45 -17.87 6.75
N ILE A 60 -2.17 -18.25 6.88
CA ILE A 60 -1.57 -19.38 6.15
C ILE A 60 -2.12 -20.77 6.56
N ALA A 61 -2.83 -20.91 7.69
CA ALA A 61 -3.27 -22.23 8.18
C ALA A 61 -4.73 -22.36 8.60
N ARG A 62 -5.47 -21.25 8.77
CA ARG A 62 -6.80 -21.28 9.43
C ARG A 62 -7.89 -20.49 8.71
N LEU A 63 -7.54 -19.74 7.68
CA LEU A 63 -8.50 -18.92 6.93
C LEU A 63 -8.88 -19.58 5.60
N PRO A 64 -10.07 -19.27 5.07
CA PRO A 64 -10.46 -19.71 3.73
C PRO A 64 -9.44 -19.25 2.67
N LEU A 65 -9.21 -20.08 1.66
CA LEU A 65 -8.21 -19.83 0.61
C LEU A 65 -8.36 -18.45 -0.04
N ALA A 66 -9.60 -17.97 -0.24
CA ALA A 66 -9.87 -16.64 -0.79
C ALA A 66 -9.30 -15.50 0.07
N VAL A 67 -9.39 -15.61 1.40
CA VAL A 67 -8.81 -14.65 2.35
C VAL A 67 -7.28 -14.74 2.32
N CYS A 68 -6.72 -15.94 2.22
CA CYS A 68 -5.28 -16.12 2.11
C CYS A 68 -4.72 -15.45 0.85
N LEU A 69 -5.32 -15.74 -0.32
CA LEU A 69 -4.89 -15.19 -1.60
C LEU A 69 -5.06 -13.67 -1.68
N SER A 70 -6.18 -13.14 -1.20
CA SER A 70 -6.40 -11.69 -1.15
C SER A 70 -5.45 -10.99 -0.18
N THR A 71 -5.11 -11.62 0.94
CA THR A 71 -4.11 -11.12 1.89
C THR A 71 -2.73 -11.06 1.25
N VAL A 72 -2.29 -12.14 0.59
CA VAL A 72 -1.02 -12.13 -0.16
C VAL A 72 -1.02 -11.04 -1.24
N GLY A 73 -2.08 -10.97 -2.05
CA GLY A 73 -2.21 -9.96 -3.11
C GLY A 73 -2.19 -8.53 -2.57
N PHE A 74 -2.86 -8.27 -1.44
CA PHE A 74 -2.84 -6.98 -0.75
C PHE A 74 -1.43 -6.59 -0.30
N PHE A 75 -0.71 -7.47 0.41
CA PHE A 75 0.64 -7.18 0.89
C PHE A 75 1.66 -7.04 -0.24
N VAL A 76 1.59 -7.90 -1.26
CA VAL A 76 2.45 -7.76 -2.47
C VAL A 76 2.18 -6.42 -3.15
N GLY A 77 0.90 -6.04 -3.32
CA GLY A 77 0.50 -4.77 -3.88
C GLY A 77 0.99 -3.57 -3.05
N LEU A 78 0.90 -3.65 -1.72
CA LEU A 78 1.41 -2.62 -0.81
C LEU A 78 2.92 -2.45 -0.92
N VAL A 79 3.68 -3.54 -0.87
CA VAL A 79 5.14 -3.51 -1.00
C VAL A 79 5.53 -2.93 -2.35
N TRP A 80 4.88 -3.39 -3.44
CA TRP A 80 5.14 -2.87 -4.78
C TRP A 80 4.90 -1.36 -4.90
N ASN A 81 3.75 -0.88 -4.42
CA ASN A 81 3.45 0.55 -4.43
C ASN A 81 4.45 1.34 -3.57
N SER A 82 4.91 0.76 -2.47
CA SER A 82 5.85 1.39 -1.53
C SER A 82 7.27 1.47 -2.08
N VAL A 83 7.75 0.42 -2.75
CA VAL A 83 9.01 0.44 -3.52
C VAL A 83 8.96 1.53 -4.59
N ARG A 84 7.88 1.56 -5.37
CA ARG A 84 7.71 2.58 -6.42
C ARG A 84 7.72 3.99 -5.83
N ARG A 85 7.00 4.20 -4.72
CA ARG A 85 6.96 5.49 -4.02
C ARG A 85 8.34 5.91 -3.52
N LEU A 86 9.11 4.97 -2.95
CA LEU A 86 10.44 5.25 -2.44
C LEU A 86 11.43 5.61 -3.55
N ARG A 87 11.37 4.91 -4.69
CA ARG A 87 12.11 5.28 -5.91
C ARG A 87 11.81 6.71 -6.35
N ASP A 88 10.55 7.09 -6.37
CA ASP A 88 10.13 8.44 -6.76
C ASP A 88 10.63 9.52 -5.77
N THR A 89 10.85 9.16 -4.52
CA THR A 89 11.44 10.05 -3.49
C THR A 89 12.97 10.04 -3.50
N GLY A 90 13.60 9.14 -4.25
CA GLY A 90 15.05 8.94 -4.26
C GLY A 90 15.61 8.50 -2.91
N LEU A 91 14.80 7.83 -2.10
CA LEU A 91 15.21 7.11 -0.90
C LEU A 91 15.60 5.68 -1.28
N ALA A 92 16.28 4.98 -0.38
CA ALA A 92 16.72 3.63 -0.65
C ALA A 92 15.53 2.64 -0.74
N ASP A 93 15.46 1.89 -1.83
CA ASP A 93 14.37 0.94 -2.14
C ASP A 93 14.13 -0.08 -1.04
N TRP A 94 15.18 -0.48 -0.30
CA TRP A 94 15.08 -1.47 0.78
C TRP A 94 14.19 -1.01 1.94
N ALA A 95 14.00 0.31 2.14
CA ALA A 95 13.08 0.83 3.15
C ALA A 95 11.62 0.41 2.89
N ALA A 96 11.29 0.01 1.66
CA ALA A 96 9.98 -0.53 1.33
C ALA A 96 9.71 -1.86 2.03
N LEU A 97 10.74 -2.62 2.41
CA LEU A 97 10.61 -3.87 3.15
C LEU A 97 9.99 -3.66 4.53
N LEU A 98 10.06 -2.44 5.09
CA LEU A 98 9.35 -2.12 6.34
C LEU A 98 7.82 -2.29 6.19
N THR A 99 7.28 -2.14 4.97
CA THR A 99 5.86 -2.41 4.69
C THR A 99 5.51 -3.90 4.62
N ALA A 100 6.52 -4.77 4.51
CA ALA A 100 6.36 -6.22 4.58
C ALA A 100 6.43 -6.76 6.01
N ILE A 101 6.90 -5.95 6.98
CA ILE A 101 6.98 -6.36 8.38
C ILE A 101 5.56 -6.32 8.99
N PRO A 102 5.10 -7.42 9.62
CA PRO A 102 3.82 -7.44 10.33
C PRO A 102 3.72 -6.29 11.33
N PHE A 103 2.53 -5.71 11.48
CA PHE A 103 2.20 -4.59 12.38
C PHE A 103 2.86 -3.24 12.04
N LEU A 104 3.99 -3.22 11.32
CA LEU A 104 4.62 -1.98 10.86
C LEU A 104 4.05 -1.48 9.53
N ASN A 105 3.31 -2.33 8.78
CA ASN A 105 2.81 -1.97 7.46
C ASN A 105 2.00 -0.68 7.45
N ALA A 106 1.04 -0.52 8.37
CA ALA A 106 0.12 0.59 8.38
C ALA A 106 0.85 1.89 8.70
N LEU A 107 1.75 1.86 9.69
CA LEU A 107 2.59 3.00 10.03
C LEU A 107 3.48 3.40 8.85
N ALA A 108 4.17 2.43 8.25
CA ALA A 108 5.04 2.68 7.11
C ALA A 108 4.26 3.22 5.89
N THR A 109 3.08 2.67 5.59
CA THR A 109 2.19 3.16 4.53
C THR A 109 1.71 4.59 4.80
N VAL A 110 1.36 4.93 6.04
CA VAL A 110 0.98 6.29 6.43
C VAL A 110 2.17 7.24 6.25
N VAL A 111 3.36 6.88 6.74
CA VAL A 111 4.57 7.69 6.58
C VAL A 111 4.86 7.94 5.10
N LEU A 112 4.81 6.90 4.25
CA LEU A 112 5.03 7.02 2.81
C LEU A 112 3.95 7.85 2.11
N ALA A 113 2.70 7.77 2.57
CA ALA A 113 1.60 8.58 2.06
C ALA A 113 1.74 10.06 2.42
N LEU A 114 2.52 10.42 3.44
CA LEU A 114 2.81 11.79 3.84
C LEU A 114 4.15 12.31 3.31
N LEU A 115 5.06 11.40 2.94
CA LEU A 115 6.40 11.73 2.50
C LEU A 115 6.38 12.61 1.22
N PRO A 116 7.07 13.76 1.19
CA PRO A 116 7.11 14.62 0.01
C PRO A 116 7.94 13.97 -1.13
N SER A 117 7.46 14.12 -2.37
CA SER A 117 8.21 13.67 -3.55
C SER A 117 9.41 14.59 -3.82
N LYS A 118 10.53 14.06 -4.32
CA LYS A 118 11.61 14.90 -4.85
C LYS A 118 11.07 15.73 -6.02
N ARG A 119 11.48 17.00 -6.10
CA ARG A 119 11.19 17.81 -7.29
C ARG A 119 12.05 17.27 -8.43
N ARG A 120 11.43 16.62 -9.41
CA ARG A 120 12.10 16.30 -10.67
C ARG A 120 12.36 17.60 -11.40
N THR A 121 13.61 17.86 -11.71
CA THR A 121 13.99 18.99 -12.55
C THR A 121 14.00 18.53 -14.01
N VAL A 122 13.86 19.46 -14.96
CA VAL A 122 13.91 19.12 -16.40
C VAL A 122 15.25 18.45 -16.77
N TRP A 123 16.29 18.73 -15.99
CA TRP A 123 17.61 18.14 -16.12
C TRP A 123 17.68 16.66 -15.74
N ASP A 124 16.70 16.10 -15.02
CA ASP A 124 16.65 14.65 -14.72
C ASP A 124 16.13 13.82 -15.93
N LEU A 125 15.70 14.48 -17.01
CA LEU A 125 15.21 13.85 -18.24
C LEU A 125 16.24 13.87 -19.39
N VAL A 126 17.35 14.58 -19.21
CA VAL A 126 18.45 14.71 -20.19
C VAL A 126 19.61 13.83 -19.74
#